data_AF-A0A9P1KF29-F1
#
_entry.id   AF-A0A9P1KF29-F1
#
_cell.length_a   1.000
_cell.length_b   1.000
_cell.length_c   1.000
_cell.angle_alpha   90.00
_cell.angle_beta   90.00
_cell.angle_gamma   90.00
#
_symmetry.space_group_name_H-M   'P 1'
#
loop_
_entity.id
_entity.type
_entity.pdbx_description
1 polymer ?
#
loop_
_entity_poly.entity_id
_entity_poly.type
_entity_poly.pdbx_seq_one_letter_code
_entity_poly.pdbx_strand_id
1 'polypeptide(L)'
;MDEYIALQRIEQNRQQQLVNAVVETGGERFRLVSSLRNLQENVASTLAQTEILGNRDIGQFVGSGDFQEISTSANLKIQLTFVLYNYEKPPYWTKDRRSKLQKTQIELPSVNRDKITWDRLQRIFTQPSKSAFTKGNIKVTCTMSNGRKFSFFVNESSKNEAEALCKELVDLTDARIVYPITFEERKGFGSRQNAKRITESKMYISEVKILNWELIDKFEQAKIDLGEASVLAMYQDPRKAKVKIPLHFERKPTWVDDAIRKATRTSLELKTGNRPPTST
;
A
#
# COMPACT_ATOMS: atom_id res chain seq x y z
N MET A 1 -8.81 -13.15 51.06
CA MET A 1 -8.98 -12.28 49.87
C MET A 1 -7.81 -12.42 48.90
N ASP A 2 -6.57 -12.55 49.38
CA ASP A 2 -5.39 -12.62 48.51
C ASP A 2 -5.27 -13.89 47.64
N GLU A 3 -5.73 -15.06 48.12
CA GLU A 3 -5.71 -16.30 47.32
C GLU A 3 -6.63 -16.24 46.09
N TYR A 4 -7.77 -15.55 46.19
CA TYR A 4 -8.72 -15.43 45.08
C TYR A 4 -8.17 -14.54 43.96
N ILE A 5 -7.45 -13.47 44.33
CA ILE A 5 -6.80 -12.56 43.37
C ILE A 5 -5.59 -13.25 42.73
N ALA A 6 -4.86 -14.08 43.48
CA ALA A 6 -3.75 -14.86 42.94
C ALA A 6 -4.24 -15.92 41.92
N LEU A 7 -5.30 -16.65 42.23
CA LEU A 7 -5.93 -17.62 41.32
C LEU A 7 -6.45 -16.92 40.05
N GLN A 8 -7.12 -15.77 40.18
CA GLN A 8 -7.65 -15.04 39.04
C GLN A 8 -6.54 -14.50 38.11
N ARG A 9 -5.38 -14.11 38.66
CA ARG A 9 -4.19 -13.72 37.86
C ARG A 9 -3.52 -14.91 37.18
N ILE A 10 -3.45 -16.06 37.84
CA ILE A 10 -2.91 -17.30 37.24
C ILE A 10 -3.82 -17.72 36.08
N GLU A 11 -5.13 -17.59 36.23
CA GLU A 11 -6.11 -17.96 35.20
C GLU A 11 -6.10 -16.99 34.02
N GLN A 12 -5.94 -15.68 34.26
CA GLN A 12 -5.71 -14.69 33.20
C GLN A 12 -4.39 -14.92 32.45
N ASN A 13 -3.30 -15.23 33.14
CA ASN A 13 -2.02 -15.54 32.50
C ASN A 13 -2.08 -16.87 31.72
N ARG A 14 -2.84 -17.86 32.19
CA ARG A 14 -3.05 -19.14 31.48
C ARG A 14 -3.89 -18.96 30.21
N GLN A 15 -4.81 -17.99 30.18
CA GLN A 15 -5.60 -17.65 28.99
C GLN A 15 -4.81 -16.86 27.93
N GLN A 16 -3.74 -16.16 28.31
CA GLN A 16 -2.87 -15.40 27.39
C GLN A 16 -1.69 -16.21 26.84
N GLN A 17 -1.47 -17.44 27.32
CA GLN A 17 -0.44 -18.31 26.75
C GLN A 17 -0.80 -18.69 25.30
N LEU A 18 0.04 -18.25 24.37
CA LEU A 18 0.00 -18.65 22.98
C LEU A 18 0.46 -20.10 22.89
N VAL A 19 -0.40 -20.97 22.37
CA VAL A 19 -0.09 -22.39 22.17
C VAL A 19 0.12 -22.64 20.69
N ASN A 20 1.15 -23.42 20.39
CA ASN A 20 1.47 -23.88 19.05
C ASN A 20 0.84 -25.25 18.85
N ALA A 21 -0.09 -25.36 17.89
CA ALA A 21 -0.60 -26.65 17.44
C ALA A 21 -0.07 -26.94 16.02
N VAL A 22 0.37 -28.17 15.80
CA VAL A 22 0.75 -28.66 14.46
C VAL A 22 -0.31 -29.66 14.04
N VAL A 23 -0.99 -29.39 12.94
CA VAL A 23 -1.99 -30.29 12.35
C VAL A 23 -1.40 -30.85 11.07
N GLU A 24 -1.40 -32.19 10.97
CA GLU A 24 -0.94 -32.92 9.80
C GLU A 24 -2.14 -33.58 9.11
N THR A 25 -2.37 -33.20 7.85
CA THR A 25 -3.45 -33.80 7.04
C THR A 25 -2.96 -33.95 5.60
N GLY A 26 -3.06 -35.16 5.03
CA GLY A 26 -2.80 -35.41 3.61
C GLY A 26 -1.38 -35.07 3.11
N GLY A 27 -0.37 -35.04 3.99
CA GLY A 27 1.02 -34.72 3.64
C GLY A 27 1.42 -33.24 3.82
N GLU A 28 0.49 -32.37 4.20
CA GLU A 28 0.76 -30.96 4.48
C GLU A 28 0.79 -30.68 6.00
N ARG A 29 1.71 -29.82 6.42
CA ARG A 29 1.94 -29.43 7.82
C ARG A 29 1.51 -27.99 8.05
N PHE A 30 0.48 -27.79 8.87
CA PHE A 30 0.02 -26.47 9.26
C PHE A 30 0.42 -26.16 10.70
N ARG A 31 1.07 -25.00 10.91
CA ARG A 31 1.44 -24.51 12.24
C ARG A 31 0.54 -23.35 12.63
N LEU A 32 -0.30 -23.58 13.63
CA LEU A 32 -1.26 -22.61 14.14
C LEU A 32 -0.76 -22.09 15.50
N VAL A 33 -0.69 -20.77 15.65
CA VAL A 33 -0.33 -20.09 16.90
C VAL A 33 -1.52 -19.24 17.32
N SER A 34 -2.17 -19.60 18.43
CA SER A 34 -3.31 -18.83 18.95
C SER A 34 -3.43 -18.97 20.47
N SER A 35 -4.26 -18.12 21.07
CA SER A 35 -4.66 -18.30 22.47
C SER A 35 -5.47 -19.60 22.61
N LEU A 36 -5.33 -20.28 23.74
CA LEU A 36 -5.86 -21.63 23.97
C LEU A 36 -7.38 -21.74 23.72
N ARG A 37 -8.12 -20.65 23.93
CA ARG A 37 -9.57 -20.55 23.71
C ARG A 37 -9.96 -20.45 22.22
N ASN A 38 -9.13 -19.81 21.40
CA ASN A 38 -9.39 -19.60 19.97
C ASN A 38 -8.83 -20.74 19.11
N LEU A 39 -7.98 -21.60 19.67
CA LEU A 39 -7.33 -22.69 18.95
C LEU A 39 -8.34 -23.75 18.49
N GLN A 40 -9.34 -24.09 19.31
CA GLN A 40 -10.36 -25.08 18.94
C GLN A 40 -11.25 -24.60 17.79
N GLU A 41 -11.68 -23.34 17.81
CA GLU A 41 -12.48 -22.74 16.72
C GLU A 41 -11.68 -22.63 15.43
N ASN A 42 -10.39 -22.27 15.51
CA ASN A 42 -9.52 -22.14 14.34
C ASN A 42 -9.11 -23.51 13.75
N VAL A 43 -8.93 -24.55 14.58
CA VAL A 43 -8.66 -25.91 14.10
C VAL A 43 -9.88 -26.50 13.40
N ALA A 44 -11.08 -26.30 13.97
CA ALA A 44 -12.32 -26.74 13.35
C ALA A 44 -12.58 -26.04 12.00
N SER A 45 -12.34 -24.73 11.90
CA SER A 45 -12.51 -23.99 10.64
C SER A 45 -11.49 -24.43 9.58
N THR A 46 -10.24 -24.71 9.98
CA THR A 46 -9.18 -25.16 9.07
C THR A 46 -9.45 -26.58 8.56
N LEU A 47 -9.90 -27.49 9.43
CA LEU A 47 -10.29 -28.86 9.04
C LEU A 47 -11.52 -28.88 8.11
N ALA A 48 -12.51 -28.02 8.36
CA ALA A 48 -13.67 -27.89 7.47
C ALA A 48 -13.27 -27.35 6.07
N GLN A 49 -12.33 -26.41 6.02
CA GLN A 49 -11.81 -25.88 4.75
C GLN A 49 -11.02 -26.94 3.97
N THR A 50 -10.24 -27.79 4.65
CA THR A 50 -9.48 -28.86 3.98
C THR A 50 -10.37 -30.01 3.49
N GLU A 51 -11.45 -30.35 4.20
CA GLU A 51 -12.43 -31.33 3.72
C GLU A 51 -13.21 -30.83 2.49
N ILE A 52 -13.55 -29.53 2.43
CA ILE A 52 -14.17 -28.92 1.23
C ILE A 52 -13.23 -28.93 0.02
N LEU A 53 -11.92 -28.76 0.26
CA LEU A 53 -10.90 -28.81 -0.79
C LEU A 53 -10.62 -30.25 -1.27
N GLY A 54 -10.66 -31.23 -0.36
CA GLY A 54 -10.44 -32.65 -0.67
C GLY A 54 -11.53 -33.31 -1.52
N ASN A 55 -12.75 -32.77 -1.53
CA ASN A 55 -13.90 -33.30 -2.27
C ASN A 55 -14.14 -32.64 -3.65
N ARG A 56 -13.16 -31.95 -4.23
CA ARG A 56 -13.31 -31.31 -5.56
C ARG A 56 -12.92 -32.25 -6.70
N ASP A 57 -13.80 -33.18 -7.01
CA ASP A 57 -13.86 -33.78 -8.35
C ASP A 57 -14.68 -32.86 -9.28
N ILE A 58 -14.07 -32.57 -10.42
CA ILE A 58 -14.47 -31.85 -11.64
C ILE A 58 -15.95 -31.41 -11.72
N GLY A 59 -16.19 -30.08 -11.67
CA GLY A 59 -17.50 -29.52 -11.99
C GLY A 59 -17.61 -28.00 -11.80
N GLN A 60 -17.20 -27.25 -12.82
CA GLN A 60 -17.82 -25.97 -13.21
C GLN A 60 -18.12 -24.95 -12.08
N PHE A 61 -17.10 -24.23 -11.60
CA PHE A 61 -17.33 -22.93 -10.95
C PHE A 61 -17.36 -21.83 -12.02
N VAL A 62 -18.57 -21.56 -12.53
CA VAL A 62 -18.89 -20.28 -13.17
C VAL A 62 -19.54 -19.41 -12.10
N GLY A 63 -18.81 -18.38 -11.64
CA GLY A 63 -19.36 -17.34 -10.77
C GLY A 63 -18.99 -17.46 -9.29
N SER A 64 -17.83 -16.95 -8.92
CA SER A 64 -17.61 -16.26 -7.64
C SER A 64 -16.28 -15.52 -7.76
N GLY A 65 -16.36 -14.29 -8.26
CA GLY A 65 -15.26 -13.35 -8.17
C GLY A 65 -15.08 -12.96 -6.72
N ASP A 66 -14.18 -13.65 -6.04
CA ASP A 66 -13.43 -13.14 -4.90
C ASP A 66 -12.05 -13.79 -5.02
N PHE A 67 -11.18 -13.12 -5.78
CA PHE A 67 -9.75 -13.32 -5.61
C PHE A 67 -9.49 -13.15 -4.12
N GLN A 68 -8.93 -14.16 -3.45
CA GLN A 68 -8.39 -14.02 -2.10
C GLN A 68 -7.72 -12.65 -2.02
N GLU A 69 -8.23 -11.79 -1.14
CA GLU A 69 -7.54 -10.57 -0.74
C GLU A 69 -6.16 -11.02 -0.28
N ILE A 70 -5.17 -10.88 -1.15
CA ILE A 70 -3.78 -10.94 -0.77
C ILE A 70 -3.67 -9.99 0.41
N SER A 71 -3.32 -10.55 1.57
CA SER A 71 -3.17 -9.82 2.83
C SER A 71 -2.55 -8.45 2.53
N THR A 72 -3.32 -7.39 2.80
CA THR A 72 -3.08 -6.04 2.27
C THR A 72 -1.73 -5.45 2.67
N SER A 73 -1.03 -6.05 3.64
CA SER A 73 0.34 -5.71 4.06
C SER A 73 1.42 -6.68 3.58
N ALA A 74 1.15 -7.98 3.51
CA ALA A 74 2.16 -8.99 3.20
C ALA A 74 2.72 -8.75 1.77
N ASN A 75 4.00 -8.39 1.68
CA ASN A 75 4.76 -8.09 0.46
C ASN A 75 4.60 -6.68 -0.14
N LEU A 76 4.02 -5.70 0.54
CA LEU A 76 4.24 -4.30 0.12
C LEU A 76 5.70 -3.97 0.45
N LYS A 77 6.57 -3.91 -0.58
CA LYS A 77 7.94 -3.41 -0.40
C LYS A 77 7.85 -1.90 -0.14
N ILE A 78 7.72 -1.13 -1.22
CA ILE A 78 7.57 0.32 -1.19
C ILE A 78 6.33 0.70 -2.02
N GLN A 79 5.55 1.64 -1.51
CA GLN A 79 4.44 2.27 -2.23
C GLN A 79 4.82 3.72 -2.55
N LEU A 80 4.57 4.12 -3.79
CA LEU A 80 4.69 5.50 -4.23
C LEU A 80 3.30 6.11 -4.41
N THR A 81 3.07 7.28 -3.82
CA THR A 81 1.88 8.09 -4.08
C THR A 81 2.28 9.34 -4.85
N PHE A 82 1.94 9.38 -6.13
CA PHE A 82 2.11 10.56 -6.97
C PHE A 82 0.95 11.52 -6.72
N VAL A 83 1.26 12.76 -6.38
CA VAL A 83 0.26 13.79 -6.08
C VAL A 83 0.26 14.82 -7.19
N LEU A 84 -0.90 14.99 -7.82
CA LEU A 84 -1.09 15.94 -8.90
C LEU A 84 -2.13 17.01 -8.53
N TYR A 85 -1.89 18.24 -8.97
CA TYR A 85 -2.80 19.38 -8.80
C TYR A 85 -3.18 19.97 -10.15
N ASN A 86 -4.30 20.69 -10.21
CA ASN A 86 -4.73 21.40 -11.42
C ASN A 86 -3.93 22.67 -11.75
N TYR A 87 -2.78 22.87 -11.09
CA TYR A 87 -1.88 23.99 -11.30
C TYR A 87 -0.45 23.46 -11.41
N GLU A 88 0.31 24.03 -12.35
CA GLU A 88 1.66 23.57 -12.69
C GLU A 88 2.70 23.83 -11.60
N LYS A 89 2.67 25.01 -10.98
CA LYS A 89 3.64 25.43 -9.95
C LYS A 89 2.91 25.96 -8.70
N PRO A 90 3.50 25.81 -7.51
CA PRO A 90 3.00 26.44 -6.29
C PRO A 90 3.03 27.98 -6.41
N PRO A 91 2.27 28.74 -5.59
CA PRO A 91 1.46 28.28 -4.45
C PRO A 91 0.14 27.64 -4.88
N TYR A 92 -0.23 26.56 -4.17
CA TYR A 92 -1.51 25.85 -4.38
C TYR A 92 -2.67 26.45 -3.56
N TRP A 93 -2.46 27.62 -2.96
CA TRP A 93 -3.45 28.39 -2.21
C TRP A 93 -3.21 29.87 -2.49
N THR A 94 -4.21 30.57 -3.03
CA THR A 94 -4.23 32.05 -3.04
C THR A 94 -5.67 32.53 -2.98
N LYS A 95 -5.89 33.72 -2.37
CA LYS A 95 -7.21 34.35 -2.22
C LYS A 95 -7.85 34.74 -3.56
N ASP A 96 -7.06 34.92 -4.63
CA ASP A 96 -7.51 35.41 -5.94
C ASP A 96 -7.90 34.33 -6.96
N ARG A 97 -7.78 33.04 -6.63
CA ARG A 97 -8.08 31.97 -7.60
C ARG A 97 -9.59 31.69 -7.64
N ARG A 98 -10.25 32.19 -8.69
CA ARG A 98 -11.68 31.94 -9.02
C ARG A 98 -12.04 30.46 -9.21
N SER A 99 -11.08 29.54 -9.29
CA SER A 99 -11.31 28.11 -9.52
C SER A 99 -10.82 27.24 -8.36
N LYS A 100 -11.62 26.22 -8.01
CA LYS A 100 -11.36 25.27 -6.93
C LYS A 100 -10.04 24.51 -7.17
N LEU A 101 -9.17 24.45 -6.16
CA LEU A 101 -7.99 23.57 -6.18
C LEU A 101 -8.47 22.12 -6.28
N GLN A 102 -8.08 21.44 -7.36
CA GLN A 102 -8.34 20.02 -7.55
C GLN A 102 -7.07 19.23 -7.31
N LYS A 103 -7.23 18.07 -6.68
CA LYS A 103 -6.15 17.13 -6.36
C LYS A 103 -6.49 15.75 -6.87
N THR A 104 -5.50 15.06 -7.40
CA THR A 104 -5.58 13.64 -7.79
C THR A 104 -4.33 12.92 -7.27
N GLN A 105 -4.49 11.64 -6.96
CA GLN A 105 -3.40 10.81 -6.45
C GLN A 105 -3.36 9.50 -7.24
N ILE A 106 -2.17 9.04 -7.57
CA ILE A 106 -1.93 7.73 -8.16
C ILE A 106 -1.08 6.95 -7.16
N GLU A 107 -1.61 5.84 -6.68
CA GLU A 107 -0.94 4.97 -5.71
C GLU A 107 -0.39 3.74 -6.42
N LEU A 108 0.93 3.66 -6.53
CA LEU A 108 1.64 2.56 -7.15
C LEU A 108 2.26 1.66 -6.06
N PRO A 109 1.78 0.42 -5.90
CA PRO A 109 2.35 -0.52 -4.94
C PRO A 109 3.54 -1.29 -5.53
N SER A 110 4.28 -2.00 -4.67
CA SER A 110 5.37 -2.92 -5.04
C SER A 110 6.54 -2.30 -5.83
N VAL A 111 6.86 -1.05 -5.55
CA VAL A 111 7.96 -0.35 -6.24
C VAL A 111 9.30 -0.92 -5.78
N ASN A 112 10.21 -1.15 -6.73
CA ASN A 112 11.56 -1.58 -6.44
C ASN A 112 12.41 -0.37 -6.00
N ARG A 113 13.10 -0.51 -4.87
CA ARG A 113 13.95 0.51 -4.26
C ARG A 113 14.96 1.10 -5.25
N ASP A 114 15.64 0.25 -6.01
CA ASP A 114 16.74 0.67 -6.89
C ASP A 114 16.24 1.49 -8.09
N LYS A 115 14.95 1.43 -8.38
CA LYS A 115 14.32 2.18 -9.46
C LYS A 115 13.81 3.56 -9.01
N ILE A 116 13.80 3.84 -7.70
CA ILE A 116 13.36 5.12 -7.14
C ILE A 116 14.51 6.13 -7.26
N THR A 117 14.58 6.82 -8.40
CA THR A 117 15.52 7.91 -8.65
C THR A 117 14.77 9.15 -9.09
N TRP A 118 15.30 10.34 -8.76
CA TRP A 118 14.70 11.61 -9.17
C TRP A 118 14.45 11.66 -10.68
N ASP A 119 15.44 11.29 -11.49
CA ASP A 119 15.36 11.39 -12.95
C ASP A 119 14.28 10.46 -13.52
N ARG A 120 14.13 9.24 -12.99
CA ARG A 120 13.05 8.32 -13.39
C ARG A 120 11.68 8.87 -12.99
N LEU A 121 11.54 9.36 -11.75
CA LEU A 121 10.28 9.89 -11.23
C LEU A 121 9.83 11.15 -11.99
N GLN A 122 10.76 12.05 -12.28
CA GLN A 122 10.51 13.26 -13.05
C GLN A 122 10.11 12.91 -14.50
N ARG A 123 10.88 12.03 -15.16
CA ARG A 123 10.66 11.63 -16.56
C ARG A 123 9.26 11.08 -16.87
N ILE A 124 8.61 10.41 -15.92
CA ILE A 124 7.26 9.85 -16.12
C ILE A 124 6.23 10.97 -16.41
N PHE A 125 6.40 12.14 -15.79
CA PHE A 125 5.41 13.23 -15.82
C PHE A 125 5.93 14.52 -16.47
N THR A 126 7.23 14.65 -16.77
CA THR A 126 7.82 15.88 -17.34
C THR A 126 8.36 15.73 -18.75
N GLN A 127 8.08 14.62 -19.45
CA GLN A 127 8.33 14.56 -20.90
C GLN A 127 7.55 15.69 -21.60
N PRO A 128 8.09 16.33 -22.65
CA PRO A 128 7.46 17.47 -23.33
C PRO A 128 6.04 17.16 -23.86
N SER A 129 5.71 15.88 -24.07
CA SER A 129 4.38 15.40 -24.46
C SER A 129 3.45 15.02 -23.29
N LYS A 130 3.93 14.98 -22.04
CA LYS A 130 3.20 14.44 -20.86
C LYS A 130 3.14 15.38 -19.65
N SER A 131 3.48 16.65 -19.85
CA SER A 131 3.59 17.67 -18.77
C SER A 131 2.31 17.86 -17.95
N ALA A 132 1.15 17.49 -18.51
CA ALA A 132 -0.12 17.52 -17.82
C ALA A 132 -0.99 16.32 -18.21
N PHE A 133 -1.55 15.68 -17.20
CA PHE A 133 -2.52 14.61 -17.34
C PHE A 133 -3.93 15.18 -17.34
N THR A 134 -4.76 14.89 -18.36
CA THR A 134 -6.16 15.37 -18.36
C THR A 134 -7.02 14.43 -17.53
N LYS A 135 -7.45 14.92 -16.36
CA LYS A 135 -8.42 14.20 -15.55
C LYS A 135 -9.79 14.25 -16.20
N GLY A 136 -10.34 13.08 -16.51
CA GLY A 136 -11.68 12.92 -17.08
C GLY A 136 -12.53 11.91 -16.33
N ASN A 137 -13.52 11.36 -17.02
CA ASN A 137 -14.50 10.44 -16.44
C ASN A 137 -14.09 8.97 -16.55
N ILE A 138 -13.02 8.62 -17.25
CA ILE A 138 -12.65 7.21 -17.45
C ILE A 138 -11.66 6.79 -16.38
N LYS A 139 -12.05 5.84 -15.54
CA LYS A 139 -11.16 5.16 -14.62
C LYS A 139 -10.37 4.10 -15.38
N VAL A 140 -9.06 4.27 -15.41
CA VAL A 140 -8.12 3.26 -15.90
C VAL A 140 -7.68 2.43 -14.71
N THR A 141 -7.81 1.11 -14.81
CA THR A 141 -7.32 0.17 -13.80
C THR A 141 -6.30 -0.75 -14.45
N CYS A 142 -5.08 -0.74 -13.91
CA CYS A 142 -3.99 -1.61 -14.35
C CYS A 142 -3.78 -2.70 -13.31
N THR A 143 -3.91 -3.96 -13.73
CA THR A 143 -3.59 -5.13 -12.91
C THR A 143 -2.16 -5.58 -13.21
N MET A 144 -1.41 -5.92 -12.18
CA MET A 144 -0.02 -6.34 -12.25
C MET A 144 0.10 -7.84 -11.95
N SER A 145 1.17 -8.47 -12.46
CA SER A 145 1.42 -9.91 -12.33
C SER A 145 1.61 -10.40 -10.89
N ASN A 146 1.85 -9.49 -9.95
CA ASN A 146 1.91 -9.78 -8.51
C ASN A 146 0.52 -9.73 -7.82
N GLY A 147 -0.57 -9.72 -8.59
CA GLY A 147 -1.95 -9.67 -8.10
C GLY A 147 -2.42 -8.30 -7.63
N ARG A 148 -1.55 -7.26 -7.69
CA ARG A 148 -1.92 -5.90 -7.27
C ARG A 148 -2.45 -5.08 -8.42
N LYS A 149 -3.17 -4.01 -8.09
CA LYS A 149 -3.74 -3.08 -9.05
C LYS A 149 -3.51 -1.64 -8.62
N PHE A 150 -3.42 -0.74 -9.60
CA PHE A 150 -3.51 0.69 -9.37
C PHE A 150 -4.50 1.31 -10.37
N SER A 151 -5.04 2.47 -10.03
CA SER A 151 -6.02 3.15 -10.89
C SER A 151 -5.88 4.65 -10.88
N PHE A 152 -6.24 5.28 -12.00
CA PHE A 152 -6.24 6.73 -12.19
C PHE A 152 -7.30 7.14 -13.23
N PHE A 153 -7.61 8.43 -13.34
CA PHE A 153 -8.78 8.91 -14.10
C PHE A 153 -8.43 9.73 -15.33
N VAL A 154 -8.56 9.20 -16.54
CA VAL A 154 -8.23 9.89 -17.80
C VAL A 154 -9.46 10.48 -18.48
N ASN A 155 -9.22 11.37 -19.45
CA ASN A 155 -10.20 11.66 -20.49
C ASN A 155 -10.20 10.61 -21.61
N GLU A 156 -11.27 10.57 -22.40
CA GLU A 156 -11.46 9.60 -23.47
C GLU A 156 -10.43 9.71 -24.58
N SER A 157 -10.04 10.94 -24.94
CA SER A 157 -8.99 11.20 -25.92
C SER A 157 -7.60 10.72 -25.47
N SER A 158 -7.38 10.51 -24.17
CA SER A 158 -6.08 10.14 -23.58
C SER A 158 -5.95 8.64 -23.25
N LYS A 159 -6.83 7.75 -23.76
CA LYS A 159 -6.75 6.30 -23.48
C LYS A 159 -5.40 5.69 -23.90
N ASN A 160 -4.85 6.09 -25.06
CA ASN A 160 -3.55 5.60 -25.54
C ASN A 160 -2.38 6.10 -24.67
N GLU A 161 -2.43 7.37 -24.25
CA GLU A 161 -1.45 7.96 -23.32
C GLU A 161 -1.50 7.26 -21.96
N ALA A 162 -2.68 6.84 -21.53
CA ALA A 162 -2.90 6.11 -20.29
C ALA A 162 -2.16 4.77 -20.28
N GLU A 163 -2.21 4.02 -21.38
CA GLU A 163 -1.47 2.76 -21.49
C GLU A 163 0.05 2.99 -21.43
N ALA A 164 0.56 4.01 -22.12
CA ALA A 164 1.98 4.36 -22.05
C ALA A 164 2.41 4.74 -20.62
N LEU A 165 1.57 5.49 -19.92
CA LEU A 165 1.79 5.85 -18.52
C LEU A 165 1.72 4.62 -17.60
N CYS A 166 0.81 3.68 -17.83
CA CYS A 166 0.79 2.40 -17.12
C CYS A 166 2.10 1.63 -17.30
N LYS A 167 2.65 1.58 -18.52
CA LYS A 167 3.93 0.93 -18.81
C LYS A 167 5.09 1.60 -18.06
N GLU A 168 5.15 2.93 -18.09
CA GLU A 168 6.19 3.68 -17.37
C GLU A 168 6.09 3.54 -15.84
N LEU A 169 4.88 3.51 -15.29
CA LEU A 169 4.67 3.26 -13.86
C LEU A 169 5.04 1.83 -13.47
N VAL A 170 4.63 0.83 -14.26
CA VAL A 170 4.97 -0.57 -13.99
C VAL A 170 6.46 -0.85 -14.16
N ASP A 171 7.18 -0.09 -15.00
CA ASP A 171 8.65 -0.19 -15.09
C ASP A 171 9.35 0.14 -13.77
N LEU A 172 8.74 0.93 -12.87
CA LEU A 172 9.27 1.15 -11.51
C LEU A 172 9.14 -0.07 -10.59
N THR A 173 8.40 -1.10 -11.01
CA THR A 173 8.18 -2.34 -10.26
C THR A 173 8.94 -3.51 -10.89
N ASP A 174 8.95 -4.66 -10.23
CA ASP A 174 9.44 -5.92 -10.80
C ASP A 174 8.31 -6.72 -11.50
N ALA A 175 7.08 -6.20 -11.46
CA ALA A 175 5.90 -6.86 -12.03
C ALA A 175 5.71 -6.49 -13.50
N ARG A 176 4.82 -7.21 -14.18
CA ARG A 176 4.37 -6.93 -15.55
C ARG A 176 2.89 -6.56 -15.56
N ILE A 177 2.46 -5.81 -16.57
CA ILE A 177 1.04 -5.54 -16.81
C ILE A 177 0.36 -6.85 -17.20
N VAL A 178 -0.75 -7.16 -16.53
CA VAL A 178 -1.67 -8.22 -16.93
C VAL A 178 -2.74 -7.57 -17.79
N TYR A 179 -2.76 -7.91 -19.08
CA TYR A 179 -3.72 -7.40 -20.04
C TYR A 179 -5.05 -8.19 -20.00
N PRO A 180 -6.19 -7.57 -20.36
CA PRO A 180 -6.34 -6.18 -20.80
C PRO A 180 -6.33 -5.15 -19.65
N ILE A 181 -5.91 -3.91 -19.95
CA ILE A 181 -6.12 -2.77 -19.05
C ILE A 181 -7.62 -2.44 -19.06
N THR A 182 -8.22 -2.28 -17.87
CA THR A 182 -9.64 -2.02 -17.74
C THR A 182 -9.93 -0.53 -17.81
N PHE A 183 -10.88 -0.13 -18.66
CA PHE A 183 -11.38 1.24 -18.78
C PHE A 183 -12.85 1.29 -18.40
N GLU A 184 -13.16 1.94 -17.29
CA GLU A 184 -14.53 2.07 -16.77
C GLU A 184 -14.96 3.54 -16.83
N GLU A 185 -16.07 3.84 -17.49
CA GLU A 185 -16.65 5.17 -17.38
C GLU A 185 -17.24 5.35 -15.98
N ARG A 186 -16.80 6.41 -15.30
CA ARG A 186 -17.34 6.80 -14.00
C ARG A 186 -18.78 7.24 -14.19
N LYS A 187 -19.73 6.35 -13.91
CA LYS A 187 -21.12 6.73 -13.68
C LYS A 187 -21.14 7.72 -12.53
N GLY A 188 -21.58 8.96 -12.79
CA GLY A 188 -21.60 9.98 -11.75
C GLY A 188 -22.48 9.52 -10.58
N PHE A 189 -22.17 10.02 -9.38
CA PHE A 189 -22.97 9.75 -8.20
C PHE A 189 -24.39 10.31 -8.41
N GLY A 190 -25.35 9.43 -8.65
CA GLY A 190 -26.77 9.75 -8.77
C GLY A 190 -27.48 8.93 -9.84
N SER A 191 -28.59 8.29 -9.48
CA SER A 191 -29.50 7.53 -10.36
C SER A 191 -30.28 8.40 -11.37
N ARG A 192 -29.81 9.61 -11.67
CA ARG A 192 -30.50 10.54 -12.56
C ARG A 192 -29.75 10.59 -13.88
N GLN A 193 -30.48 10.48 -14.98
CA GLN A 193 -30.01 10.57 -16.38
C GLN A 193 -29.11 11.80 -16.71
N ASN A 194 -28.92 12.73 -15.76
CA ASN A 194 -28.11 13.93 -15.87
C ASN A 194 -26.99 13.98 -14.82
N ALA A 195 -26.26 12.87 -14.63
CA ALA A 195 -25.02 12.89 -13.86
C ALA A 195 -24.05 13.90 -14.51
N LYS A 196 -23.78 15.02 -13.84
CA LYS A 196 -22.87 16.06 -14.35
C LYS A 196 -21.52 15.42 -14.71
N ARG A 197 -21.18 15.41 -16.01
CA ARG A 197 -19.84 15.06 -16.50
C ARG A 197 -18.85 15.93 -15.73
N ILE A 198 -17.83 15.30 -15.13
CA ILE A 198 -16.77 16.04 -14.44
C ILE A 198 -16.11 16.93 -15.49
N THR A 199 -16.01 18.22 -15.19
CA THR A 199 -15.29 19.16 -16.04
C THR A 199 -13.84 18.72 -16.13
N GLU A 200 -13.38 18.46 -17.35
CA GLU A 200 -12.01 18.05 -17.60
C GLU A 200 -11.04 19.05 -16.99
N SER A 201 -9.96 18.55 -16.39
CA SER A 201 -8.97 19.41 -15.74
C SER A 201 -7.58 18.84 -15.97
N LYS A 202 -6.68 19.68 -16.49
CA LYS A 202 -5.26 19.35 -16.59
C LYS A 202 -4.69 19.21 -15.18
N MET A 203 -3.91 18.16 -14.96
CA MET A 203 -3.29 17.81 -13.67
C MET A 203 -1.78 17.71 -13.87
N TYR A 204 -1.04 18.42 -13.03
CA TYR A 204 0.41 18.53 -13.07
C TYR A 204 1.01 17.84 -11.85
N ILE A 205 2.13 17.14 -12.04
CA ILE A 205 2.84 16.50 -10.93
C ILE A 205 3.39 17.55 -9.96
N SER A 206 3.15 17.36 -8.67
CA SER A 206 3.66 18.27 -7.63
C SER A 206 4.70 17.61 -6.75
N GLU A 207 4.35 16.44 -6.22
CA GLU A 207 5.17 15.71 -5.26
C GLU A 207 4.93 14.20 -5.40
N VAL A 208 5.94 13.42 -5.05
CA VAL A 208 5.79 11.99 -4.77
C VAL A 208 6.01 11.75 -3.28
N LYS A 209 5.17 10.88 -2.71
CA LYS A 209 5.32 10.38 -1.35
C LYS A 209 5.78 8.95 -1.39
N ILE A 210 6.75 8.64 -0.53
CA ILE A 210 7.29 7.29 -0.40
C ILE A 210 6.77 6.72 0.92
N LEU A 211 6.13 5.55 0.85
CA LEU A 211 5.72 4.77 2.01
C LEU A 211 6.44 3.42 1.96
N ASN A 212 7.27 3.16 2.97
CA ASN A 212 8.06 1.94 3.06
C ASN A 212 7.37 0.95 4.00
N TRP A 213 6.64 0.02 3.39
CA TRP A 213 5.85 -0.97 4.10
C TRP A 213 6.73 -2.03 4.76
N GLU A 214 7.84 -2.41 4.13
CA GLU A 214 8.83 -3.32 4.75
C GLU A 214 9.35 -2.77 6.09
N LEU A 215 9.61 -1.46 6.15
CA LEU A 215 10.06 -0.81 7.38
C LEU A 215 8.94 -0.70 8.43
N ILE A 216 7.70 -0.49 7.98
CA ILE A 216 6.52 -0.48 8.86
C ILE A 216 6.30 -1.87 9.46
N ASP A 217 6.39 -2.93 8.66
CA ASP A 217 6.22 -4.31 9.14
C ASP A 217 7.29 -4.67 10.16
N LYS A 218 8.57 -4.28 9.94
CA LYS A 218 9.63 -4.43 10.96
C LYS A 218 9.33 -3.65 12.24
N PHE A 219 8.76 -2.46 12.12
CA PHE A 219 8.38 -1.65 13.28
C PHE A 219 7.24 -2.31 14.08
N GLU A 220 6.22 -2.85 13.41
CA GLU A 220 5.13 -3.58 14.06
C GLU A 220 5.62 -4.89 14.67
N GLN A 221 6.52 -5.63 13.99
CA GLN A 221 7.14 -6.82 14.57
C GLN A 221 7.92 -6.49 15.84
N ALA A 222 8.71 -5.41 15.83
CA ALA A 222 9.42 -4.97 17.03
C ALA A 222 8.47 -4.64 18.18
N LYS A 223 7.27 -4.09 17.91
CA LYS A 223 6.28 -3.82 18.98
C LYS A 223 5.77 -5.11 19.62
N ILE A 224 5.61 -6.17 18.83
CA ILE A 224 5.24 -7.49 19.33
C ILE A 224 6.36 -8.05 20.21
N ASP A 225 7.62 -7.89 19.78
CA ASP A 225 8.77 -8.49 20.47
C ASP A 225 9.19 -7.75 21.76
N LEU A 226 9.15 -6.41 21.75
CA LEU A 226 9.69 -5.56 22.83
C LEU A 226 8.61 -4.80 23.64
N GLY A 227 7.36 -4.86 23.18
CA GLY A 227 6.25 -4.05 23.69
C GLY A 227 6.18 -2.67 23.02
N GLU A 228 4.95 -2.20 22.78
CA GLU A 228 4.69 -0.96 22.03
C GLU A 228 5.32 0.28 22.66
N ALA A 229 5.25 0.42 23.99
CA ALA A 229 5.81 1.58 24.70
C ALA A 229 7.34 1.67 24.53
N SER A 230 8.03 0.54 24.62
CA SER A 230 9.49 0.44 24.46
C SER A 230 9.90 0.84 23.04
N VAL A 231 9.21 0.32 22.03
CA VAL A 231 9.51 0.61 20.62
C VAL A 231 9.23 2.06 20.29
N LEU A 232 8.10 2.62 20.76
CA LEU A 232 7.78 4.03 20.56
C LEU A 232 8.76 4.95 21.29
N ALA A 233 9.37 4.52 22.40
CA ALA A 233 10.42 5.26 23.08
C ALA A 233 11.76 5.18 22.34
N MET A 234 12.11 4.01 21.79
CA MET A 234 13.40 3.73 21.16
C MET A 234 13.49 4.22 19.71
N TYR A 235 12.47 3.96 18.90
CA TYR A 235 12.52 4.13 17.44
C TYR A 235 11.61 5.24 16.95
N GLN A 236 11.99 5.84 15.82
CA GLN A 236 11.11 6.74 15.07
C GLN A 236 10.06 5.93 14.30
N ASP A 237 8.79 6.29 14.48
CA ASP A 237 7.67 5.69 13.75
C ASP A 237 7.79 5.99 12.23
N PRO A 238 7.98 4.96 11.38
CA PRO A 238 8.11 5.14 9.93
C PRO A 238 6.91 5.81 9.28
N ARG A 239 5.70 5.69 9.87
CA ARG A 239 4.47 6.32 9.33
C ARG A 239 4.45 7.83 9.52
N LYS A 240 5.19 8.34 10.52
CA LYS A 240 5.32 9.77 10.81
C LYS A 240 6.44 10.42 9.99
N ALA A 241 7.44 9.65 9.59
CA ALA A 241 8.54 10.09 8.73
C ALA A 241 8.13 10.18 7.24
N LYS A 242 7.01 10.84 6.93
CA LYS A 242 6.51 11.00 5.55
C LYS A 242 7.48 11.84 4.74
N VAL A 243 8.29 11.19 3.91
CA VAL A 243 9.17 11.88 2.96
C VAL A 243 8.35 12.30 1.75
N LYS A 244 8.38 13.61 1.46
CA LYS A 244 7.77 14.21 0.28
C LYS A 244 8.88 14.73 -0.62
N ILE A 245 8.91 14.26 -1.86
CA ILE A 245 9.88 14.70 -2.86
C ILE A 245 9.12 15.59 -3.85
N PRO A 246 9.37 16.90 -3.86
CA PRO A 246 8.70 17.84 -4.74
C PRO A 246 9.21 17.64 -6.16
N LEU A 247 8.38 17.22 -7.10
CA LEU A 247 8.77 16.95 -8.49
C LEU A 247 8.50 18.13 -9.44
N HIS A 248 7.99 19.25 -8.92
CA HIS A 248 7.71 20.47 -9.69
C HIS A 248 8.97 21.33 -9.97
N PHE A 249 10.12 20.98 -9.38
CA PHE A 249 11.38 21.65 -9.68
C PHE A 249 11.94 21.16 -11.01
N GLU A 250 12.42 22.10 -11.83
CA GLU A 250 13.06 21.77 -13.11
C GLU A 250 14.41 21.07 -12.91
N ARG A 251 15.17 21.51 -11.89
CA ARG A 251 16.46 20.92 -11.51
C ARG A 251 16.33 20.18 -10.19
N LYS A 252 17.02 19.03 -10.08
CA LYS A 252 17.09 18.22 -8.86
C LYS A 252 17.66 19.03 -7.68
N PRO A 253 16.92 19.22 -6.59
CA PRO A 253 17.48 19.77 -5.36
C PRO A 253 18.53 18.83 -4.74
N THR A 254 19.57 19.38 -4.12
CA THR A 254 20.72 18.61 -3.59
C THR A 254 20.33 17.59 -2.51
N TRP A 255 19.30 17.87 -1.72
CA TRP A 255 18.85 17.04 -0.61
C TRP A 255 17.99 15.83 -1.02
N VAL A 256 17.56 15.76 -2.29
CA VAL A 256 16.59 14.75 -2.74
C VAL A 256 17.13 13.32 -2.61
N ASP A 257 18.40 13.10 -2.96
CA ASP A 257 18.99 11.76 -2.91
C ASP A 257 19.04 11.23 -1.48
N ASP A 258 19.39 12.09 -0.53
CA ASP A 258 19.39 11.76 0.90
C ASP A 258 17.98 11.49 1.42
N ALA A 259 16.99 12.26 0.94
CA ALA A 259 15.59 12.02 1.28
C ALA A 259 15.08 10.67 0.75
N ILE A 260 15.39 10.32 -0.50
CA ILE A 260 15.08 9.01 -1.09
C ILE A 260 15.78 7.90 -0.27
N ARG A 261 17.07 8.06 0.02
CA ARG A 261 17.84 7.07 0.79
C ARG A 261 17.25 6.87 2.18
N LYS A 262 16.85 7.94 2.87
CA LYS A 262 16.19 7.89 4.18
C LYS A 262 14.83 7.21 4.09
N ALA A 263 14.03 7.52 3.08
CA ALA A 263 12.68 6.96 2.89
C ALA A 263 12.72 5.46 2.57
N THR A 264 13.73 5.01 1.83
CA THR A 264 13.81 3.65 1.30
C THR A 264 14.66 2.69 2.14
N ARG A 265 15.20 3.15 3.28
CA ARG A 265 16.04 2.34 4.17
C ARG A 265 15.35 1.07 4.67
N THR A 266 16.15 0.10 5.09
CA THR A 266 15.67 -1.20 5.57
C THR A 266 15.76 -1.37 7.09
N SER A 267 16.44 -0.46 7.80
CA SER A 267 16.64 -0.50 9.25
C SER A 267 15.85 0.58 9.97
N LEU A 268 15.36 0.25 11.18
CA LEU A 268 14.70 1.20 12.06
C LEU A 268 15.70 2.25 12.54
N GLU A 269 15.25 3.50 12.67
CA GLU A 269 16.07 4.61 13.18
C GLU A 269 15.77 4.82 14.64
N LEU A 270 16.84 4.82 15.44
CA LEU A 270 16.77 5.18 16.85
C LEU A 270 16.43 6.67 16.97
N LYS A 271 15.64 7.02 17.99
CA LYS A 271 15.56 8.40 18.45
C LYS A 271 16.91 8.79 19.03
N THR A 272 17.38 9.98 18.69
CA THR A 272 18.65 10.55 19.16
C THR A 272 18.77 10.41 20.68
N GLY A 273 19.85 9.78 21.16
CA GLY A 273 20.12 9.55 22.59
C GLY A 273 19.88 8.13 23.09
N ASN A 274 19.21 7.26 22.31
CA ASN A 274 19.00 5.86 22.68
C ASN A 274 20.09 4.95 22.10
N ARG A 275 20.73 4.13 22.94
CA ARG A 275 21.56 3.00 22.49
C ARG A 275 20.71 1.73 22.47
N PRO A 276 20.91 0.81 21.51
CA PRO A 276 20.31 -0.51 21.60
C PRO A 276 20.82 -1.21 22.88
N PRO A 277 19.99 -2.00 23.58
CA PRO A 277 20.48 -2.81 24.70
C PRO A 277 21.53 -3.79 24.16
N THR A 278 22.74 -3.72 24.70
CA THR A 278 23.76 -4.74 24.49
C THR A 278 23.21 -6.07 25.00
N SER A 279 23.01 -7.02 24.09
CA SER A 279 22.78 -8.42 24.45
C SER A 279 24.07 -8.96 25.07
N THR A 280 24.06 -9.14 26.39
CA THR A 280 24.95 -10.05 27.12
C THR A 280 24.41 -11.47 27.05
#